data_AF-A0A9W9WES9-F1
#
_entry.id   AF-A0A9W9WES9-F1
#
_cell.length_a   1.000
_cell.length_b   1.000
_cell.length_c   1.000
_cell.angle_alpha   90.00
_cell.angle_beta   90.00
_cell.angle_gamma   90.00
#
_symmetry.space_group_name_H-M   'P 1'
#
loop_
_entity.id
_entity.type
_entity.pdbx_description
1 polymer ?
#
loop_
_entity_poly.entity_id
_entity_poly.type
_entity_poly.pdbx_seq_one_letter_code
_entity_poly.pdbx_strand_id
1 'polypeptide(L)'
;MGREPYYNRTREDSQTYAPAQPTQQQIDAILRPLRPNSLRRYAAGYESWTGAEGMWIRTNYDAENEEAHQTLWNEYVDISQVIGPDSLVLEDEGLFANADIARVLERFPERVTNYSALEDVDWRENTLADFLRMREEAEGQTAGTRENESSLNSDDLCKTYWMYHAACVVTHAFIEDAKAQCGGGVLHVFLDDCGNVVRQMRVDSNEVDNFDGAWSEGSWKDGWVYPGELGPAYLPGGVRGPPYR
;
A
#
# COMPACT_ATOMS: atom_id res chain seq x y z
N MET A 1 -5.02 5.10 -20.27
CA MET A 1 -6.21 5.61 -19.57
C MET A 1 -6.10 5.13 -18.14
N GLY A 2 -6.00 6.07 -17.18
CA GLY A 2 -5.82 5.74 -15.76
C GLY A 2 -7.09 5.15 -15.16
N ARG A 3 -6.95 4.38 -14.08
CA ARG A 3 -8.09 3.93 -13.26
C ARG A 3 -8.67 5.16 -12.53
N GLU A 4 -9.99 5.33 -12.56
CA GLU A 4 -10.67 6.38 -11.81
C GLU A 4 -10.79 6.03 -10.31
N PRO A 5 -10.78 7.03 -9.40
CA PRO A 5 -10.99 6.80 -7.97
C PRO A 5 -12.32 6.10 -7.69
N TYR A 6 -12.30 5.08 -6.83
CA TYR A 6 -13.45 4.20 -6.59
C TYR A 6 -14.66 4.92 -5.96
N TYR A 7 -14.43 5.96 -5.14
CA TYR A 7 -15.50 6.74 -4.53
C TYR A 7 -16.38 7.45 -5.57
N ASN A 8 -15.86 7.74 -6.77
CA ASN A 8 -16.67 8.34 -7.83
C ASN A 8 -17.74 7.38 -8.35
N ARG A 9 -17.59 6.06 -8.13
CA ARG A 9 -18.57 5.06 -8.54
C ARG A 9 -19.72 4.90 -7.55
N THR A 10 -19.61 5.42 -6.34
CA THR A 10 -20.70 5.36 -5.34
C THR A 10 -21.71 6.50 -5.50
N ARG A 11 -21.39 7.52 -6.32
CA ARG A 11 -22.29 8.64 -6.59
C ARG A 11 -23.31 8.27 -7.67
N GLU A 12 -24.60 8.42 -7.36
CA GLU A 12 -25.71 8.07 -8.29
C GLU A 12 -25.66 8.84 -9.62
N ASP A 13 -25.00 10.01 -9.65
CA ASP A 13 -24.82 10.86 -10.83
C ASP A 13 -23.63 10.45 -11.72
N SER A 14 -22.84 9.45 -11.31
CA SER A 14 -21.67 8.98 -12.05
C SER A 14 -22.04 8.09 -13.24
N GLN A 15 -21.37 8.30 -14.38
CA GLN A 15 -21.52 7.42 -15.56
C GLN A 15 -21.04 5.98 -15.30
N THR A 16 -20.23 5.76 -14.26
CA THR A 16 -19.73 4.45 -13.84
C THR A 16 -20.33 4.00 -12.50
N TYR A 17 -21.52 4.52 -12.16
CA TYR A 17 -22.22 4.22 -10.91
C TYR A 17 -22.35 2.70 -10.67
N ALA A 18 -21.86 2.28 -9.50
CA ALA A 18 -22.02 0.95 -8.96
C ALA A 18 -22.51 1.11 -7.50
N PRO A 19 -23.65 0.51 -7.12
CA PRO A 19 -24.15 0.59 -5.76
C PRO A 19 -23.11 0.02 -4.78
N ALA A 20 -22.92 0.69 -3.65
CA ALA A 20 -21.87 0.42 -2.66
C ALA A 20 -21.94 -1.01 -2.06
N GLN A 21 -23.04 -1.73 -2.26
CA GLN A 21 -23.22 -3.10 -1.78
C GLN A 21 -23.62 -4.02 -2.95
N PRO A 22 -22.85 -5.09 -3.22
CA PRO A 22 -23.18 -6.07 -4.24
C PRO A 22 -24.50 -6.78 -3.90
N THR A 23 -25.32 -7.05 -4.91
CA THR A 23 -26.56 -7.84 -4.73
C THR A 23 -26.25 -9.25 -4.23
N GLN A 24 -27.22 -9.93 -3.59
CA GLN A 24 -27.03 -11.31 -3.13
C GLN A 24 -26.59 -12.25 -4.27
N GLN A 25 -27.06 -12.04 -5.49
CA GLN A 25 -26.65 -12.84 -6.64
C GLN A 25 -25.19 -12.57 -7.03
N GLN A 26 -24.73 -11.32 -7.00
CA GLN A 26 -23.31 -10.98 -7.24
C GLN A 26 -22.42 -11.51 -6.11
N ILE A 27 -22.91 -11.45 -4.86
CA ILE A 27 -22.24 -12.08 -3.72
C ILE A 27 -22.10 -13.58 -3.97
N ASP A 28 -23.15 -14.25 -4.43
CA ASP A 28 -23.21 -15.71 -4.53
C ASP A 28 -22.46 -16.26 -5.74
N ALA A 29 -22.55 -15.58 -6.89
CA ALA A 29 -22.00 -16.05 -8.15
C ALA A 29 -20.61 -15.48 -8.47
N ILE A 30 -20.22 -14.35 -7.87
CA ILE A 30 -18.95 -13.67 -8.17
C ILE A 30 -18.06 -13.63 -6.92
N LEU A 31 -18.55 -13.09 -5.80
CA LEU A 31 -17.71 -12.88 -4.63
C LEU A 31 -17.46 -14.15 -3.79
N ARG A 32 -18.46 -15.05 -3.67
CA ARG A 32 -18.35 -16.31 -2.91
C ARG A 32 -17.32 -17.27 -3.52
N PRO A 33 -17.23 -17.44 -4.86
CA PRO A 33 -16.14 -18.21 -5.46
C PRO A 33 -14.77 -17.53 -5.33
N LEU A 34 -14.71 -16.19 -5.30
CA LEU A 34 -13.47 -15.44 -5.16
C LEU A 34 -12.99 -15.31 -3.70
N ARG A 35 -13.89 -15.48 -2.72
CA ARG A 35 -13.62 -15.34 -1.27
C ARG A 35 -14.38 -16.41 -0.46
N PRO A 36 -13.68 -17.46 0.00
CA PRO A 36 -14.20 -18.43 0.95
C PRO A 36 -14.74 -17.74 2.21
N ASN A 37 -15.68 -18.38 2.91
CA ASN A 37 -16.28 -17.82 4.13
C ASN A 37 -15.24 -17.44 5.20
N SER A 38 -14.14 -18.19 5.30
CA SER A 38 -13.00 -17.91 6.19
C SER A 38 -12.36 -16.55 5.95
N LEU A 39 -12.42 -16.04 4.72
CA LEU A 39 -11.82 -14.76 4.34
C LEU A 39 -12.80 -13.59 4.28
N ARG A 40 -14.10 -13.84 4.44
CA ARG A 40 -15.12 -12.77 4.41
C ARG A 40 -15.07 -11.86 5.63
N ARG A 41 -14.56 -12.34 6.76
CA ARG A 41 -14.26 -11.53 7.96
C ARG A 41 -13.23 -10.42 7.69
N TYR A 42 -12.50 -10.56 6.58
CA TYR A 42 -11.47 -9.61 6.16
C TYR A 42 -11.96 -8.65 5.08
N ALA A 43 -13.25 -8.69 4.72
CA ALA A 43 -13.84 -7.65 3.89
C ALA A 43 -14.05 -6.36 4.71
N ALA A 44 -13.90 -5.20 4.08
CA ALA A 44 -14.12 -3.90 4.71
C ALA A 44 -15.54 -3.81 5.29
N GLY A 45 -15.64 -3.26 6.51
CA GLY A 45 -16.91 -3.13 7.23
C GLY A 45 -17.35 -4.39 7.98
N TYR A 46 -16.52 -5.44 8.04
CA TYR A 46 -16.70 -6.49 9.03
C TYR A 46 -16.39 -5.95 10.44
N GLU A 47 -17.20 -6.35 11.42
CA GLU A 47 -17.25 -5.88 12.80
C GLU A 47 -15.87 -5.41 13.32
N SER A 48 -15.74 -4.11 13.61
CA SER A 48 -14.56 -3.37 14.10
C SER A 48 -13.45 -2.95 13.13
N TRP A 49 -13.62 -3.06 11.81
CA TRP A 49 -12.64 -2.51 10.85
C TRP A 49 -12.46 -0.99 10.98
N THR A 50 -11.25 -0.56 11.30
CA THR A 50 -10.85 0.85 11.44
C THR A 50 -10.20 1.41 10.18
N GLY A 51 -9.73 0.53 9.26
CA GLY A 51 -8.99 0.93 8.08
C GLY A 51 -7.49 1.05 8.32
N ALA A 52 -7.05 1.02 9.59
CA ALA A 52 -5.65 1.18 9.98
C ALA A 52 -4.90 -0.16 10.08
N GLU A 53 -5.58 -1.29 9.91
CA GLU A 53 -4.99 -2.62 10.06
C GLU A 53 -4.12 -3.00 8.85
N GLY A 54 -2.90 -3.44 9.12
CA GLY A 54 -1.98 -3.98 8.14
C GLY A 54 -2.39 -5.36 7.61
N MET A 55 -1.66 -5.82 6.61
CA MET A 55 -1.85 -7.14 6.00
C MET A 55 -0.57 -7.97 6.09
N TRP A 56 -0.69 -9.24 6.45
CA TRP A 56 0.28 -10.29 6.18
C TRP A 56 -0.20 -11.15 5.01
N ILE A 57 0.66 -11.37 4.02
CA ILE A 57 0.32 -12.09 2.80
C ILE A 57 1.35 -13.19 2.57
N ARG A 58 0.93 -14.46 2.69
CA ARG A 58 1.76 -15.60 2.32
C ARG A 58 1.52 -15.95 0.85
N THR A 59 2.59 -15.91 0.07
CA THR A 59 2.56 -16.20 -1.38
C THR A 59 3.36 -17.45 -1.74
N ASN A 60 4.30 -17.88 -0.90
CA ASN A 60 5.06 -19.12 -1.09
C ASN A 60 4.58 -20.24 -0.16
N TYR A 61 4.17 -21.35 -0.75
CA TYR A 61 3.62 -22.53 -0.07
C TYR A 61 4.44 -23.78 -0.43
N ASP A 62 5.75 -23.70 -0.19
CA ASP A 62 6.62 -24.86 -0.39
C ASP A 62 6.47 -25.83 0.78
N ALA A 63 5.80 -26.96 0.54
CA ALA A 63 5.58 -28.00 1.55
C ALA A 63 6.89 -28.62 2.08
N GLU A 64 7.97 -28.56 1.30
CA GLU A 64 9.29 -29.03 1.75
C GLU A 64 10.00 -28.01 2.64
N ASN A 65 9.49 -26.77 2.72
CA ASN A 65 10.07 -25.66 3.46
C ASN A 65 9.09 -24.99 4.46
N GLU A 66 8.12 -25.76 4.99
CA GLU A 66 7.15 -25.25 5.96
C GLU A 66 7.80 -24.77 7.27
N GLU A 67 8.97 -25.32 7.62
CA GLU A 67 9.77 -24.85 8.75
C GLU A 67 10.21 -23.39 8.59
N ALA A 68 10.48 -22.94 7.36
CA ALA A 68 10.83 -21.53 7.10
C ALA A 68 9.63 -20.60 7.33
N HIS A 69 8.42 -21.02 6.95
CA HIS A 69 7.20 -20.28 7.26
C HIS A 69 7.01 -20.16 8.77
N GLN A 70 7.11 -21.26 9.52
CA GLN A 70 6.97 -21.25 10.99
C GLN A 70 8.03 -20.36 11.65
N THR A 71 9.27 -20.39 11.15
CA THR A 71 10.35 -19.54 11.63
C THR A 71 10.03 -18.06 11.41
N LEU A 72 9.63 -17.69 10.19
CA LEU A 72 9.24 -16.31 9.86
C LEU A 72 8.03 -15.85 10.68
N TRP A 73 7.01 -16.69 10.83
CA TRP A 73 5.84 -16.38 11.62
C TRP A 73 6.22 -16.06 13.06
N ASN A 74 7.02 -16.93 13.68
CA ASN A 74 7.45 -16.73 15.05
C ASN A 74 8.32 -15.46 15.21
N GLU A 75 9.25 -15.20 14.29
CA GLU A 75 10.11 -14.02 14.36
C GLU A 75 9.34 -12.71 14.15
N TYR A 76 8.55 -12.62 13.08
CA TYR A 76 7.88 -11.39 12.70
C TYR A 76 6.58 -11.15 13.48
N VAL A 77 5.75 -12.18 13.64
CA VAL A 77 4.41 -12.03 14.20
C VAL A 77 4.43 -12.25 15.72
N ASP A 78 5.01 -13.34 16.20
CA ASP A 78 4.92 -13.67 17.62
C ASP A 78 5.91 -12.85 18.48
N ILE A 79 7.14 -12.65 17.99
CA ILE A 79 8.20 -11.92 18.70
C ILE A 79 8.16 -10.43 18.39
N SER A 80 8.31 -10.05 17.11
CA SER A 80 8.40 -8.64 16.70
C SER A 80 7.05 -7.94 16.58
N GLN A 81 5.94 -8.69 16.54
CA GLN A 81 4.58 -8.15 16.47
C GLN A 81 4.39 -7.12 15.35
N VAL A 82 4.97 -7.36 14.17
CA VAL A 82 4.95 -6.42 13.04
C VAL A 82 3.53 -6.16 12.52
N ILE A 83 2.61 -7.08 12.82
CA ILE A 83 1.17 -6.97 12.62
C ILE A 83 0.44 -7.15 13.95
N GLY A 84 -0.65 -6.41 14.16
CA GLY A 84 -1.47 -6.49 15.36
C GLY A 84 -2.54 -7.59 15.33
N PRO A 85 -3.28 -7.80 16.43
CA PRO A 85 -4.34 -8.81 16.52
C PRO A 85 -5.48 -8.64 15.51
N ASP A 86 -5.70 -7.40 15.06
CA ASP A 86 -6.76 -7.03 14.12
C ASP A 86 -6.25 -7.01 12.65
N SER A 87 -4.95 -7.22 12.45
CA SER A 87 -4.34 -7.33 11.13
C SER A 87 -4.89 -8.51 10.33
N LEU A 88 -4.80 -8.38 9.01
CA LEU A 88 -5.29 -9.37 8.09
C LEU A 88 -4.22 -10.40 7.80
N VAL A 89 -4.55 -11.66 8.03
CA VAL A 89 -3.67 -12.78 7.67
C VAL A 89 -4.25 -13.46 6.42
N LEU A 90 -3.62 -13.19 5.28
CA LEU A 90 -3.96 -13.76 3.98
C LEU A 90 -3.08 -14.99 3.71
N GLU A 91 -3.50 -16.10 4.29
CA GLU A 91 -2.82 -17.39 4.22
C GLU A 91 -3.76 -18.49 3.69
N ASP A 92 -3.80 -18.63 2.37
CA ASP A 92 -4.60 -19.64 1.66
C ASP A 92 -3.88 -19.97 0.35
N GLU A 93 -3.30 -21.17 0.28
CA GLU A 93 -2.52 -21.64 -0.88
C GLU A 93 -3.33 -21.57 -2.17
N GLY A 94 -4.59 -22.01 -2.14
CA GLY A 94 -5.46 -22.06 -3.31
C GLY A 94 -5.76 -20.67 -3.89
N LEU A 95 -5.62 -19.62 -3.09
CA LEU A 95 -5.90 -18.25 -3.49
C LEU A 95 -4.65 -17.41 -3.77
N PHE A 96 -3.60 -17.60 -2.98
CA PHE A 96 -2.45 -16.70 -2.92
C PHE A 96 -1.12 -17.32 -3.35
N ALA A 97 -1.06 -18.62 -3.66
CA ALA A 97 0.16 -19.22 -4.18
C ALA A 97 0.65 -18.48 -5.43
N ASN A 98 1.90 -17.99 -5.37
CA ASN A 98 2.55 -17.17 -6.40
C ASN A 98 1.78 -15.90 -6.80
N ALA A 99 0.90 -15.40 -5.93
CA ALA A 99 0.18 -14.17 -6.20
C ALA A 99 1.08 -12.95 -6.05
N ASP A 100 0.96 -12.00 -6.97
CA ASP A 100 1.46 -10.65 -6.77
C ASP A 100 0.42 -9.79 -6.04
N ILE A 101 0.82 -8.59 -5.65
CA ILE A 101 -0.08 -7.64 -4.99
C ILE A 101 -1.31 -7.32 -5.83
N ALA A 102 -1.17 -7.21 -7.15
CA ALA A 102 -2.32 -6.94 -8.02
C ALA A 102 -3.38 -8.04 -7.89
N ARG A 103 -2.97 -9.31 -7.89
CA ARG A 103 -3.85 -10.48 -7.75
C ARG A 103 -4.47 -10.59 -6.35
N VAL A 104 -3.77 -10.12 -5.31
CA VAL A 104 -4.34 -9.99 -3.96
C VAL A 104 -5.41 -8.90 -3.93
N LEU A 105 -5.13 -7.73 -4.51
CA LEU A 105 -6.06 -6.60 -4.57
C LEU A 105 -7.25 -6.86 -5.51
N GLU A 106 -7.14 -7.75 -6.49
CA GLU A 106 -8.31 -8.24 -7.24
C GLU A 106 -9.30 -8.99 -6.34
N ARG A 107 -8.78 -9.69 -5.32
CA ARG A 107 -9.59 -10.40 -4.34
C ARG A 107 -10.08 -9.47 -3.24
N PHE A 108 -9.29 -8.49 -2.81
CA PHE A 108 -9.64 -7.55 -1.72
C PHE A 108 -9.45 -6.09 -2.12
N PRO A 109 -10.13 -5.59 -3.18
CA PRO A 109 -9.98 -4.21 -3.64
C PRO A 109 -10.34 -3.18 -2.57
N GLU A 110 -11.28 -3.52 -1.69
CA GLU A 110 -11.69 -2.67 -0.57
C GLU A 110 -10.54 -2.22 0.34
N ARG A 111 -9.42 -2.96 0.35
CA ARG A 111 -8.24 -2.63 1.16
C ARG A 111 -7.57 -1.34 0.72
N VAL A 112 -7.76 -0.95 -0.54
CA VAL A 112 -7.27 0.33 -1.07
C VAL A 112 -8.39 1.26 -1.48
N THR A 113 -9.61 0.75 -1.74
CA THR A 113 -10.71 1.57 -2.27
C THR A 113 -11.64 2.16 -1.22
N ASN A 114 -11.66 1.62 0.00
CA ASN A 114 -12.61 2.06 1.03
C ASN A 114 -12.01 3.04 2.06
N TYR A 115 -10.75 3.45 1.88
CA TYR A 115 -10.04 4.32 2.83
C TYR A 115 -10.34 5.82 2.67
N SER A 116 -11.12 6.26 1.68
CA SER A 116 -11.21 7.70 1.39
C SER A 116 -12.25 8.42 2.27
N ALA A 117 -11.83 8.98 3.42
CA ALA A 117 -12.47 10.22 3.86
C ALA A 117 -12.07 11.33 2.88
N LEU A 118 -12.99 12.25 2.57
CA LEU A 118 -12.69 13.37 1.66
C LEU A 118 -11.52 14.23 2.18
N GLU A 119 -11.36 14.29 3.50
CA GLU A 119 -10.29 15.02 4.19
C GLU A 119 -8.89 14.48 3.84
N ASP A 120 -8.74 13.16 3.64
CA ASP A 120 -7.46 12.53 3.30
C ASP A 120 -7.04 12.84 1.85
N VAL A 121 -8.02 12.94 0.94
CA VAL A 121 -7.79 13.34 -0.45
C VAL A 121 -7.37 14.80 -0.52
N ASP A 122 -8.05 15.70 0.19
CA ASP A 122 -7.65 17.10 0.22
C ASP A 122 -6.26 17.26 0.85
N TRP A 123 -5.94 16.49 1.88
CA TRP A 123 -4.63 16.52 2.53
C TRP A 123 -3.49 16.13 1.59
N ARG A 124 -3.65 15.09 0.76
CA ARG A 124 -2.59 14.68 -0.19
C ARG A 124 -2.34 15.71 -1.29
N GLU A 125 -3.40 16.29 -1.85
CA GLU A 125 -3.30 17.25 -2.94
C GLU A 125 -2.74 18.58 -2.42
N ASN A 126 -3.15 19.00 -1.22
CA ASN A 126 -2.58 20.16 -0.54
C ASN A 126 -1.10 19.96 -0.20
N THR A 127 -0.73 18.77 0.29
CA THR A 127 0.69 18.43 0.52
C THR A 127 1.48 18.58 -0.79
N LEU A 128 1.03 17.99 -1.89
CA LEU A 128 1.73 18.14 -3.18
C LEU A 128 1.84 19.62 -3.62
N ALA A 129 0.76 20.38 -3.52
CA ALA A 129 0.73 21.79 -3.89
C ALA A 129 1.69 22.64 -3.04
N ASP A 130 1.74 22.39 -1.73
CA ASP A 130 2.66 23.06 -0.82
C ASP A 130 4.13 22.75 -1.20
N PHE A 131 4.44 21.49 -1.55
CA PHE A 131 5.78 21.12 -2.03
C PHE A 131 6.16 21.82 -3.33
N LEU A 132 5.24 21.86 -4.30
CA LEU A 132 5.49 22.54 -5.58
C LEU A 132 5.71 24.03 -5.36
N ARG A 133 4.92 24.68 -4.51
CA ARG A 133 5.10 26.08 -4.13
C ARG A 133 6.46 26.33 -3.47
N MET A 134 6.85 25.51 -2.49
CA MET A 134 8.16 25.62 -1.83
C MET A 134 9.33 25.46 -2.82
N ARG A 135 9.18 24.57 -3.81
CA ARG A 135 10.19 24.37 -4.86
C ARG A 135 10.29 25.58 -5.78
N GLU A 136 9.15 26.11 -6.25
CA GLU A 136 9.10 27.32 -7.07
C GLU A 136 9.68 28.55 -6.35
N GLU A 137 9.39 28.70 -5.05
CA GLU A 137 9.97 29.76 -4.22
C GLU A 137 11.49 29.61 -4.07
N ALA A 138 12.00 28.38 -3.89
CA ALA A 138 13.43 28.10 -3.81
C ALA A 138 14.14 28.32 -5.16
N GLU A 139 13.53 27.94 -6.27
CA GLU A 139 14.01 28.18 -7.64
C GLU A 139 14.02 29.68 -7.97
N GLY A 140 12.96 30.41 -7.59
CA GLY A 140 12.88 31.88 -7.73
C GLY A 140 13.93 32.64 -6.92
N GLN A 141 14.36 32.09 -5.78
CA GLN A 141 15.44 32.65 -4.95
C GLN A 141 16.85 32.29 -5.46
N THR A 142 16.99 31.25 -6.30
CA THR A 142 18.29 30.73 -6.79
C THR A 142 18.55 30.96 -8.27
N ALA A 143 17.72 31.77 -8.95
CA ALA A 143 17.74 32.07 -10.39
C ALA A 143 19.06 32.61 -10.99
N GLY A 144 20.13 32.75 -10.20
CA GLY A 144 21.48 33.08 -10.66
C GLY A 144 22.45 31.89 -10.79
N THR A 145 22.10 30.68 -10.31
CA THR A 145 23.06 29.56 -10.34
C THR A 145 22.37 28.20 -10.44
N ARG A 146 22.04 27.76 -11.66
CA ARG A 146 22.23 26.38 -12.15
C ARG A 146 21.59 26.17 -13.52
N GLU A 147 22.45 25.97 -14.51
CA GLU A 147 22.13 25.15 -15.68
C GLU A 147 22.10 23.67 -15.26
N ASN A 148 21.33 22.89 -16.03
CA ASN A 148 21.09 21.44 -15.99
C ASN A 148 19.98 20.93 -15.07
N GLU A 149 18.86 20.62 -15.75
CA GLU A 149 17.96 19.50 -15.48
C GLU A 149 18.76 18.27 -14.99
N SER A 150 18.89 18.11 -13.67
CA SER A 150 19.28 16.80 -13.13
C SER A 150 18.04 15.93 -13.21
N SER A 151 18.10 14.89 -14.04
CA SER A 151 17.17 13.75 -13.97
C SER A 151 17.13 13.25 -12.52
N LEU A 152 16.10 13.67 -11.76
CA LEU A 152 15.93 13.24 -10.38
C LEU A 152 15.85 11.71 -10.40
N ASN A 153 16.86 11.05 -9.84
CA ASN A 153 16.85 9.60 -9.71
C ASN A 153 15.86 9.20 -8.60
N SER A 154 15.59 7.90 -8.46
CA SER A 154 14.62 7.40 -7.47
C SER A 154 14.94 7.87 -6.04
N ASP A 155 16.22 7.95 -5.67
CA ASP A 155 16.62 8.34 -4.31
C ASP A 155 16.36 9.82 -4.04
N ASP A 156 16.60 10.67 -5.03
CA ASP A 156 16.29 12.09 -4.95
C ASP A 156 14.79 12.29 -4.83
N LEU A 157 13.99 11.57 -5.62
CA LEU A 157 12.53 11.60 -5.49
C LEU A 157 12.05 11.10 -4.14
N CYS A 158 12.66 10.03 -3.62
CA CYS A 158 12.38 9.50 -2.30
C CYS A 158 12.60 10.53 -1.21
N LYS A 159 13.66 11.33 -1.29
CA LYS A 159 13.98 12.37 -0.30
C LYS A 159 13.19 13.64 -0.48
N THR A 160 12.91 14.04 -1.72
CA THR A 160 12.24 15.31 -2.01
C THR A 160 10.73 15.21 -1.79
N TYR A 161 10.09 14.11 -2.18
CA TYR A 161 8.62 13.98 -2.18
C TYR A 161 8.10 13.03 -1.09
N TRP A 162 8.88 12.79 -0.03
CA TRP A 162 8.52 11.80 0.98
C TRP A 162 7.17 12.08 1.65
N MET A 163 6.83 13.33 1.95
CA MET A 163 5.55 13.68 2.57
C MET A 163 4.38 13.48 1.60
N TYR A 164 4.56 13.80 0.32
CA TYR A 164 3.54 13.52 -0.70
C TYR A 164 3.33 12.01 -0.86
N HIS A 165 4.41 11.22 -0.89
CA HIS A 165 4.32 9.77 -0.89
C HIS A 165 3.61 9.27 0.38
N ALA A 166 3.92 9.86 1.54
CA ALA A 166 3.24 9.57 2.79
C ALA A 166 1.73 9.81 2.72
N ALA A 167 1.34 10.96 2.18
CA ALA A 167 -0.05 11.31 2.00
C ALA A 167 -0.81 10.49 0.96
N CYS A 168 -0.10 9.75 0.10
CA CYS A 168 -0.74 8.85 -0.85
C CYS A 168 -1.03 7.47 -0.28
N VAL A 169 -0.36 7.07 0.80
CA VAL A 169 -0.49 5.71 1.34
C VAL A 169 -1.81 5.55 2.06
N VAL A 170 -2.53 4.49 1.72
CA VAL A 170 -3.84 4.15 2.31
C VAL A 170 -3.85 2.79 3.02
N THR A 171 -2.78 2.01 2.87
CA THR A 171 -2.56 0.75 3.60
C THR A 171 -1.14 0.24 3.35
N HIS A 172 -0.73 -0.80 4.08
CA HIS A 172 0.51 -1.51 3.87
C HIS A 172 0.33 -3.03 3.97
N ALA A 173 1.29 -3.77 3.43
CA ALA A 173 1.35 -5.22 3.51
C ALA A 173 2.77 -5.72 3.77
N PHE A 174 2.90 -6.77 4.56
CA PHE A 174 4.07 -7.63 4.63
C PHE A 174 3.81 -8.87 3.77
N ILE A 175 4.74 -9.14 2.84
CA ILE A 175 4.64 -10.26 1.92
C ILE A 175 5.72 -11.28 2.27
N GLU A 176 5.27 -12.47 2.62
CA GLU A 176 6.06 -13.68 2.74
C GLU A 176 6.10 -14.39 1.38
N ASP A 177 7.20 -14.22 0.66
CA ASP A 177 7.46 -14.88 -0.62
C ASP A 177 8.66 -15.83 -0.53
N ALA A 178 9.02 -16.45 -1.66
CA ALA A 178 10.12 -17.40 -1.71
C ALA A 178 11.46 -16.80 -1.21
N LYS A 179 11.68 -15.50 -1.46
CA LYS A 179 12.87 -14.80 -1.00
C LYS A 179 12.86 -14.64 0.52
N ALA A 180 11.72 -14.32 1.12
CA ALA A 180 11.58 -14.24 2.58
C ALA A 180 11.91 -15.60 3.23
N GLN A 181 11.35 -16.69 2.70
CA GLN A 181 11.60 -18.05 3.20
C GLN A 181 13.02 -18.58 2.94
N CYS A 182 13.84 -17.85 2.18
CA CYS A 182 15.27 -18.12 1.97
C CYS A 182 16.17 -17.15 2.77
N GLY A 183 15.62 -16.43 3.77
CA GLY A 183 16.37 -15.53 4.64
C GLY A 183 16.60 -14.13 4.07
N GLY A 184 15.84 -13.72 3.05
CA GLY A 184 15.99 -12.42 2.40
C GLY A 184 15.10 -11.30 2.94
N GLY A 185 14.51 -11.48 4.12
CA GLY A 185 13.55 -10.57 4.74
C GLY A 185 12.17 -10.58 4.10
N VAL A 186 11.15 -10.15 4.84
CA VAL A 186 9.79 -9.97 4.29
C VAL A 186 9.74 -8.70 3.43
N LEU A 187 8.91 -8.69 2.39
CA LEU A 187 8.70 -7.49 1.59
C LEU A 187 7.62 -6.63 2.23
N HIS A 188 7.99 -5.46 2.73
CA HIS A 188 7.05 -4.44 3.20
C HIS A 188 6.68 -3.53 2.04
N VAL A 189 5.39 -3.40 1.76
CA VAL A 189 4.84 -2.64 0.65
C VAL A 189 3.81 -1.64 1.15
N PHE A 190 3.89 -0.40 0.69
CA PHE A 190 2.90 0.64 0.92
C PHE A 190 2.09 0.89 -0.35
N LEU A 191 0.78 1.00 -0.22
CA LEU A 191 -0.15 1.05 -1.34
C LEU A 191 -0.95 2.35 -1.34
N ASP A 192 -1.21 2.89 -2.53
CA ASP A 192 -2.12 4.03 -2.73
C ASP A 192 -3.57 3.60 -2.93
N ASP A 193 -4.47 4.59 -3.01
CA ASP A 193 -5.92 4.42 -3.25
C ASP A 193 -6.28 3.74 -4.58
N CYS A 194 -5.29 3.54 -5.46
CA CYS A 194 -5.41 2.87 -6.74
C CYS A 194 -4.78 1.46 -6.74
N GLY A 195 -4.18 1.05 -5.62
CA GLY A 195 -3.44 -0.20 -5.48
C GLY A 195 -2.04 -0.17 -6.11
N ASN A 196 -1.50 1.00 -6.42
CA ASN A 196 -0.12 1.13 -6.86
C ASN A 196 0.80 1.04 -5.65
N VAL A 197 1.97 0.42 -5.86
CA VAL A 197 3.06 0.50 -4.89
C VAL A 197 3.55 1.96 -4.84
N VAL A 198 3.48 2.56 -3.65
CA VAL A 198 4.11 3.85 -3.37
C VAL A 198 5.59 3.61 -3.11
N ARG A 199 5.87 2.76 -2.12
CA ARG A 199 7.21 2.34 -1.71
C ARG A 199 7.22 0.87 -1.33
N GLN A 200 8.37 0.24 -1.51
CA GLN A 200 8.60 -1.11 -1.03
C GLN A 200 10.04 -1.29 -0.55
N MET A 201 10.24 -2.20 0.40
CA MET A 201 11.57 -2.61 0.83
C MET A 201 11.56 -4.00 1.49
N ARG A 202 12.71 -4.64 1.53
CA ARG A 202 12.91 -5.83 2.37
C ARG A 202 13.29 -5.38 3.77
N VAL A 203 12.67 -5.97 4.76
CA VAL A 203 12.94 -5.69 6.17
C VAL A 203 13.19 -7.00 6.89
N ASP A 204 14.16 -6.98 7.80
CA ASP A 204 14.36 -8.02 8.78
C ASP A 204 13.46 -7.80 10.01
N SER A 205 13.19 -8.85 10.78
CA SER A 205 12.25 -8.82 11.92
C SER A 205 12.67 -7.85 13.03
N ASN A 206 13.95 -7.50 13.12
CA ASN A 206 14.49 -6.55 14.10
C ASN A 206 14.62 -5.12 13.57
N GLU A 207 14.25 -4.87 12.30
CA GLU A 207 14.34 -3.55 11.67
C GLU A 207 13.00 -2.84 11.53
N VAL A 208 11.92 -3.49 11.96
CA VAL A 208 10.55 -3.09 11.72
C VAL A 208 9.72 -3.31 12.99
N ASP A 209 8.96 -2.29 13.38
CA ASP A 209 8.01 -2.33 14.50
C ASP A 209 6.59 -2.66 14.02
N ASN A 210 5.62 -2.69 14.93
CA ASN A 210 4.20 -2.75 14.55
C ASN A 210 3.80 -1.45 13.83
N PHE A 211 3.28 -1.58 12.60
CA PHE A 211 2.83 -0.44 11.81
C PHE A 211 1.34 -0.14 11.91
N ASP A 212 0.53 -1.00 12.52
CA ASP A 212 -0.91 -0.78 12.68
C ASP A 212 -1.16 0.57 13.34
N GLY A 213 -1.88 1.46 12.66
CA GLY A 213 -2.07 2.86 13.06
C GLY A 213 -0.87 3.77 12.77
N ALA A 214 0.37 3.37 13.10
CA ALA A 214 1.56 4.21 12.93
C ALA A 214 1.85 4.58 11.46
N TRP A 215 1.47 3.72 10.50
CA TRP A 215 1.58 4.03 9.08
C TRP A 215 0.67 5.21 8.69
N SER A 216 -0.52 5.34 9.30
CA SER A 216 -1.45 6.43 8.99
C SER A 216 -1.01 7.78 9.58
N GLU A 217 -0.16 7.74 10.60
CA GLU A 217 0.40 8.94 11.24
C GLU A 217 1.68 9.45 10.55
N GLY A 218 2.13 8.80 9.47
CA GLY A 218 3.37 9.17 8.76
C GLY A 218 4.66 8.84 9.52
N SER A 219 4.57 8.08 10.62
CA SER A 219 5.67 7.73 11.51
C SER A 219 6.30 6.40 11.09
N TRP A 220 7.09 6.41 10.03
CA TRP A 220 7.48 5.16 9.36
C TRP A 220 8.89 4.63 9.70
N LYS A 221 9.79 5.42 10.29
CA LYS A 221 11.06 4.98 10.90
C LYS A 221 11.67 6.13 11.71
N ASP A 222 12.68 5.85 12.54
CA ASP A 222 13.55 6.85 13.16
C ASP A 222 14.12 7.82 12.11
N GLY A 223 13.47 8.97 11.97
CA GLY A 223 13.69 9.93 10.90
C GLY A 223 12.56 9.88 9.87
N TRP A 224 11.94 11.03 9.67
CA TRP A 224 10.80 11.29 8.78
C TRP A 224 11.00 10.91 7.28
N VAL A 225 12.10 10.25 6.89
CA VAL A 225 12.37 9.83 5.51
C VAL A 225 12.42 8.32 5.47
N TYR A 226 11.35 7.71 4.96
CA TYR A 226 11.31 6.26 4.81
C TYR A 226 12.20 5.79 3.64
N PRO A 227 13.19 4.91 3.89
CA PRO A 227 13.99 4.29 2.83
C PRO A 227 13.13 3.26 2.07
N GLY A 228 13.23 3.21 0.75
CA GLY A 228 12.51 2.22 -0.05
C GLY A 228 12.49 2.56 -1.53
N GLU A 229 12.31 1.54 -2.35
CA GLU A 229 12.19 1.67 -3.79
C GLU A 229 10.83 2.25 -4.15
N LEU A 230 10.77 3.22 -5.06
CA LEU A 230 9.50 3.75 -5.57
C LEU A 230 8.84 2.74 -6.49
N GLY A 231 7.52 2.61 -6.35
CA GLY A 231 6.77 1.86 -7.34
C GLY A 231 6.69 2.61 -8.68
N PRO A 232 6.41 1.90 -9.79
CA PRO A 232 6.43 2.47 -11.14
C PRO A 232 5.53 3.69 -11.34
N ALA A 233 4.43 3.78 -10.59
CA ALA A 233 3.51 4.92 -10.68
C ALA A 233 4.14 6.23 -10.19
N TYR A 234 5.14 6.17 -9.30
CA TYR A 234 5.78 7.32 -8.65
C TYR A 234 7.13 7.69 -9.27
N LEU A 235 7.62 6.89 -10.22
CA LEU A 235 8.81 7.20 -11.01
C LEU A 235 8.52 8.26 -12.09
N PRO A 236 9.55 8.90 -12.67
CA PRO A 236 9.36 9.85 -13.76
C PRO A 236 8.56 9.24 -14.93
N GLY A 237 7.52 9.96 -15.38
CA GLY A 237 6.57 9.48 -16.40
C GLY A 237 5.48 8.54 -15.88
N GLY A 238 5.52 8.18 -14.59
CA GLY A 238 4.44 7.49 -13.89
C GLY A 238 3.25 8.40 -13.62
N VAL A 239 2.07 7.81 -13.42
CA VAL A 239 0.81 8.54 -13.25
C VAL A 239 0.73 9.39 -11.97
N ARG A 240 1.57 9.08 -10.98
CA ARG A 240 1.71 9.77 -9.69
C ARG A 240 3.13 10.32 -9.50
N GLY A 241 3.98 10.25 -10.53
CA GLY A 241 5.37 10.68 -10.48
C GLY A 241 5.62 11.98 -11.24
N PRO A 242 6.85 12.50 -11.20
CA PRO A 242 7.20 13.75 -11.87
C PRO A 242 7.20 13.62 -13.42
N PRO A 243 7.00 14.71 -14.17
CA PRO A 243 6.60 16.02 -13.66
C PRO A 243 5.16 15.97 -13.11
N TYR A 244 4.99 16.41 -11.87
CA TYR A 244 3.68 16.57 -11.25
C TYR A 244 2.93 17.64 -12.01
N ARG A 245 1.67 17.35 -12.36
CA ARG A 245 0.80 18.23 -13.16
C ARG A 245 -0.32 18.78 -12.31
#